data_AF-A0A2S1ENP5-F1
#
_entry.id   AF-A0A2S1ENP5-F1
#
_cell.length_a   1.000
_cell.length_b   1.000
_cell.length_c   1.000
_cell.angle_alpha   90.00
_cell.angle_beta   90.00
_cell.angle_gamma   90.00
#
_symmetry.space_group_name_H-M   'P 1'
#
loop_
_entity.id
_entity.type
_entity.pdbx_description
1 polymer ?
#
loop_
_entity_poly.entity_id
_entity_poly.type
_entity_poly.pdbx_seq_one_letter_code
_entity_poly.pdbx_strand_id
1 'polypeptide(L)'
;MYYLYVINNTLRSALAPGELLWPLSMPPRLPKDKTKLRLAKIGPKKEAYLKEWAKRHGYSQGTPCGAHINLSIDQHIIELVLNAFPERFNSEREVRNYLYTILAQGFVRYRWLLTYLYGASPIVEENYFEPGKELPHPIRSVRQSQYGFGTKFTGDFTNLDRYIARIEEGVKEGILTSDYEFHGPVRFKGNTDLKKLPEHGIEYLELRMLDLDPSSSIGVRTGTLKFIRLLASYLIMQPPLKENEVEEMLMTADKMNEVVAEENPQATCRYQAKARAVLKSLERYANQIQLGPEYSEVLEDLEDRVENPLTTPSAKLLNYVKDGSLTEYALRRAKRYQQAAQETIHPFKGFEDGRIYTADELRKELTL
;
A
#
# COMPACT_ATOMS: atom_id res chain seq x y z
N MET A 1 -5.05 6.66 -12.98
CA MET A 1 -3.92 7.62 -12.85
C MET A 1 -4.38 9.06 -13.04
N TYR A 2 -5.00 9.41 -14.17
CA TYR A 2 -5.46 10.79 -14.43
C TYR A 2 -6.41 11.34 -13.36
N TYR A 3 -7.42 10.58 -12.93
CA TYR A 3 -8.34 11.03 -11.86
C TYR A 3 -7.62 11.38 -10.55
N LEU A 4 -6.65 10.56 -10.14
CA LEU A 4 -5.85 10.83 -8.95
C LEU A 4 -5.01 12.10 -9.14
N TYR A 5 -4.49 12.35 -10.35
CA TYR A 5 -3.76 13.58 -10.69
C TYR A 5 -4.65 14.82 -10.58
N VAL A 6 -5.83 14.81 -11.18
CA VAL A 6 -6.76 15.94 -11.11
C VAL A 6 -7.17 16.21 -9.66
N ILE A 7 -7.55 15.18 -8.89
CA ILE A 7 -7.90 15.32 -7.47
C ILE A 7 -6.73 15.88 -6.65
N ASN A 8 -5.50 15.41 -6.90
CA ASN A 8 -4.31 15.90 -6.20
C ASN A 8 -4.03 17.38 -6.52
N ASN A 9 -4.22 17.78 -7.78
CA ASN A 9 -4.07 19.18 -8.19
C ASN A 9 -5.18 20.06 -7.58
N THR A 10 -6.42 19.59 -7.55
CA THR A 10 -7.52 20.30 -6.88
C THR A 10 -7.22 20.53 -5.39
N LEU A 11 -6.72 19.50 -4.68
CA LEU A 11 -6.30 19.66 -3.29
C LEU A 11 -5.16 20.67 -3.14
N ARG A 12 -4.12 20.60 -3.99
CA ARG A 12 -2.99 21.54 -3.97
C ARG A 12 -3.45 22.99 -4.18
N SER A 13 -4.40 23.21 -5.08
CA SER A 13 -4.96 24.55 -5.32
C SER A 13 -5.81 25.07 -4.16
N ALA A 14 -6.34 24.17 -3.31
CA ALA A 14 -7.14 24.51 -2.14
C ALA A 14 -6.32 24.66 -0.83
N LEU A 15 -5.01 24.35 -0.84
CA LEU A 15 -4.15 24.51 0.33
C LEU A 15 -4.00 25.98 0.73
N ALA A 16 -3.85 26.24 2.03
CA ALA A 16 -3.60 27.59 2.51
C ALA A 16 -2.22 28.11 2.04
N PRO A 17 -2.01 29.43 1.94
CA PRO A 17 -0.71 29.99 1.58
C PRO A 17 0.42 29.46 2.46
N GLY A 18 1.45 28.88 1.84
CA GLY A 18 2.60 28.29 2.53
C GLY A 18 2.45 26.82 2.90
N GLU A 19 1.25 26.24 2.80
CA GLU A 19 1.07 24.79 2.94
C GLU A 19 1.49 24.04 1.67
N LEU A 20 2.00 22.82 1.87
CA LEU A 20 2.45 21.93 0.80
C LEU A 20 2.09 20.49 1.15
N LEU A 21 1.80 19.67 0.15
CA LEU A 21 1.70 18.22 0.35
C LEU A 21 3.12 17.61 0.41
N TRP A 22 3.43 17.01 1.55
CA TRP A 22 4.67 16.28 1.77
C TRP A 22 4.74 15.01 0.91
N PRO A 23 5.82 14.78 0.13
CA PRO A 23 5.87 13.72 -0.87
C PRO A 23 6.50 12.40 -0.40
N LEU A 24 6.93 12.30 0.86
CA LEU A 24 7.55 11.09 1.42
C LEU A 24 6.58 10.35 2.34
N SER A 25 6.77 9.04 2.47
CA SER A 25 5.99 8.19 3.38
C SER A 25 6.23 8.53 4.85
N MET A 26 7.49 8.76 5.24
CA MET A 26 7.82 9.19 6.60
C MET A 26 7.52 10.68 6.75
N PRO A 27 7.00 11.11 7.90
CA PRO A 27 6.59 12.50 8.11
C PRO A 27 7.80 13.46 8.03
N PRO A 28 7.56 14.77 7.84
CA PRO A 28 8.56 15.78 8.13
C PRO A 28 8.92 15.76 9.62
N ARG A 29 9.87 16.60 10.03
CA ARG A 29 10.20 16.84 11.44
C ARG A 29 8.94 17.01 12.28
N LEU A 30 8.78 16.16 13.28
CA LEU A 30 7.67 16.24 14.23
C LEU A 30 7.97 17.26 15.34
N PRO A 31 6.95 17.85 15.98
CA PRO A 31 7.19 18.66 17.17
C PRO A 31 7.75 17.80 18.31
N LYS A 32 8.65 18.37 19.14
CA LYS A 32 9.17 17.69 20.35
C LYS A 32 8.05 17.22 21.27
N ASP A 33 7.06 18.09 21.49
CA ASP A 33 5.80 17.74 22.13
C ASP A 33 4.80 17.27 21.06
N LYS A 34 4.70 15.95 20.92
CA LYS A 34 3.88 15.28 19.91
C LYS A 34 2.37 15.43 20.16
N THR A 35 1.96 15.83 21.37
CA THR A 35 0.53 16.07 21.69
C THR A 35 -0.04 17.27 20.92
N LYS A 36 0.84 18.12 20.38
CA LYS A 36 0.47 19.25 19.49
C LYS A 36 0.01 18.79 18.10
N LEU A 37 0.26 17.53 17.72
CA LEU A 37 -0.27 16.98 16.47
C LEU A 37 -1.80 16.91 16.56
N ARG A 38 -2.46 17.57 15.62
CA ARG A 38 -3.92 17.67 15.59
C ARG A 38 -4.51 16.35 15.11
N LEU A 39 -5.37 15.75 15.93
CA LEU A 39 -6.22 14.65 15.48
C LEU A 39 -7.27 15.15 14.50
N ALA A 40 -7.63 14.32 13.53
CA ALA A 40 -8.64 14.65 12.54
C ALA A 40 -10.01 14.85 13.20
N LYS A 41 -10.70 15.93 12.82
CA LYS A 41 -12.06 16.24 13.31
C LYS A 41 -13.10 15.55 12.44
N ILE A 42 -13.52 14.36 12.84
CA ILE A 42 -14.44 13.49 12.06
C ILE A 42 -15.66 13.07 12.92
N GLY A 43 -15.90 13.80 14.02
CA GLY A 43 -17.01 13.56 14.94
C GLY A 43 -16.64 12.73 16.18
N PRO A 44 -17.49 12.72 17.22
CA PRO A 44 -17.12 12.27 18.57
C PRO A 44 -16.59 10.84 18.64
N LYS A 45 -17.20 9.89 17.91
CA LYS A 45 -16.81 8.48 17.92
C LYS A 45 -15.42 8.25 17.33
N LYS A 46 -15.13 8.86 16.16
CA LYS A 46 -13.81 8.73 15.52
C LYS A 46 -12.74 9.49 16.28
N GLU A 47 -13.07 10.65 16.85
CA GLU A 47 -12.14 11.39 17.70
C GLU A 47 -11.77 10.60 18.97
N ALA A 48 -12.74 9.96 19.63
CA ALA A 48 -12.48 9.09 20.78
C ALA A 48 -11.57 7.91 20.40
N TYR A 49 -11.83 7.27 19.25
CA TYR A 49 -10.96 6.23 18.70
C TYR A 49 -9.52 6.74 18.46
N LEU A 50 -9.35 7.88 17.79
CA LEU A 50 -8.03 8.44 17.52
C LEU A 50 -7.26 8.82 18.80
N LYS A 51 -7.97 9.31 19.83
CA LYS A 51 -7.38 9.60 21.15
C LYS A 51 -6.89 8.32 21.83
N GLU A 52 -7.69 7.27 21.83
CA GLU A 52 -7.29 5.98 22.40
C GLU A 52 -6.14 5.35 21.60
N TRP A 53 -6.18 5.42 20.27
CA TRP A 53 -5.12 4.95 19.40
C TRP A 53 -3.79 5.67 19.67
N ALA A 54 -3.82 7.00 19.76
CA ALA A 54 -2.64 7.81 20.08
C ALA A 54 -2.09 7.51 21.48
N LYS A 55 -2.96 7.16 22.44
CA LYS A 55 -2.54 6.74 23.79
C LYS A 55 -1.84 5.38 23.77
N ARG A 56 -2.30 4.43 22.95
CA ARG A 56 -1.73 3.07 22.85
C ARG A 56 -0.43 3.03 22.05
N HIS A 57 -0.37 3.75 20.93
CA HIS A 57 0.74 3.65 19.96
C HIS A 57 1.68 4.86 19.92
N GLY A 58 1.23 5.99 20.47
CA GLY A 58 1.91 7.27 20.34
C GLY A 58 1.57 7.97 19.01
N TYR A 59 1.62 9.30 19.02
CA TYR A 59 1.24 10.11 17.86
C TYR A 59 2.14 9.86 16.65
N SER A 60 3.45 9.68 16.84
CA SER A 60 4.40 9.47 15.74
C SER A 60 4.03 8.27 14.88
N GLN A 61 3.63 7.16 15.49
CA GLN A 61 3.31 5.94 14.74
C GLN A 61 2.13 6.15 13.79
N GLY A 62 1.28 7.16 14.00
CA GLY A 62 0.11 7.44 13.17
C GLY A 62 0.37 8.39 11.99
N THR A 63 1.60 8.89 11.86
CA THR A 63 1.98 9.89 10.86
C THR A 63 2.54 9.34 9.54
N PRO A 64 3.11 8.13 9.44
CA PRO A 64 3.53 7.58 8.16
C PRO A 64 2.34 7.42 7.21
N CYS A 65 2.54 7.74 5.94
CA CYS A 65 1.57 7.61 4.87
C CYS A 65 2.08 6.70 3.75
N GLY A 66 1.17 6.21 2.91
CA GLY A 66 1.51 5.34 1.78
C GLY A 66 0.38 5.33 0.75
N ALA A 67 0.60 4.61 -0.34
CA ALA A 67 -0.42 4.40 -1.36
C ALA A 67 -1.14 3.07 -1.10
N HIS A 68 -2.46 3.09 -1.18
CA HIS A 68 -3.26 1.86 -1.19
C HIS A 68 -3.77 1.59 -2.61
N ILE A 69 -3.73 0.32 -3.03
CA ILE A 69 -4.30 -0.11 -4.30
C ILE A 69 -5.53 -0.95 -4.03
N ASN A 70 -6.69 -0.48 -4.47
CA ASN A 70 -7.91 -1.26 -4.47
C ASN A 70 -7.97 -2.06 -5.78
N LEU A 71 -8.02 -3.38 -5.67
CA LEU A 71 -7.96 -4.32 -6.77
C LEU A 71 -9.20 -5.21 -6.76
N SER A 72 -9.99 -5.15 -7.83
CA SER A 72 -11.12 -6.04 -8.09
C SER A 72 -10.83 -6.96 -9.27
N ILE A 73 -11.43 -8.15 -9.25
CA ILE A 73 -11.49 -9.08 -10.37
C ILE A 73 -12.65 -8.66 -11.26
N ASP A 74 -12.45 -8.72 -12.57
CA ASP A 74 -13.51 -8.43 -13.54
C ASP A 74 -14.64 -9.46 -13.42
N GLN A 75 -15.90 -9.00 -13.44
CA GLN A 75 -17.08 -9.85 -13.29
C GLN A 75 -17.10 -11.00 -14.30
N HIS A 76 -16.59 -10.77 -15.51
CA HIS A 76 -16.50 -11.79 -16.54
C HIS A 76 -15.65 -13.00 -16.10
N ILE A 77 -14.56 -12.77 -15.36
CA ILE A 77 -13.71 -13.86 -14.86
C ILE A 77 -14.45 -14.68 -13.79
N ILE A 78 -15.24 -14.02 -12.94
CA ILE A 78 -16.03 -14.70 -11.92
C ILE A 78 -17.07 -15.62 -12.57
N GLU A 79 -17.78 -15.12 -13.58
CA GLU A 79 -18.77 -15.89 -14.35
C GLU A 79 -18.14 -17.06 -15.09
N LEU A 80 -16.97 -16.85 -15.72
CA LEU A 80 -16.22 -17.91 -16.39
C LEU A 80 -15.86 -19.05 -15.43
N VAL A 81 -15.36 -18.72 -14.23
CA VAL A 81 -14.98 -19.74 -13.22
C VAL A 81 -16.21 -20.46 -12.69
N LEU A 82 -17.30 -19.75 -12.40
CA LEU A 82 -18.55 -20.37 -11.95
C LEU A 82 -19.08 -21.38 -12.98
N ASN A 83 -19.11 -20.99 -14.26
CA ASN A 83 -19.61 -21.84 -15.35
C ASN A 83 -18.68 -23.01 -15.68
N ALA A 84 -17.37 -22.82 -15.55
CA ALA A 84 -16.39 -23.87 -15.84
C ALA A 84 -16.28 -24.93 -14.72
N PHE A 85 -16.64 -24.58 -13.48
CA PHE A 85 -16.50 -25.45 -12.31
C PHE A 85 -17.80 -25.52 -11.47
N PRO A 86 -18.95 -25.92 -12.08
CA PRO A 86 -20.25 -25.92 -11.40
C PRO A 86 -20.31 -26.92 -10.23
N GLU A 87 -19.54 -28.02 -10.30
CA GLU A 87 -19.44 -29.01 -9.20
C GLU A 87 -18.62 -28.51 -8.01
N ARG A 88 -17.86 -27.43 -8.18
CA ARG A 88 -16.98 -26.87 -7.15
C ARG A 88 -17.59 -25.66 -6.47
N PHE A 89 -18.34 -24.85 -7.19
CA PHE A 89 -18.86 -23.58 -6.71
C PHE A 89 -20.37 -23.48 -6.97
N ASN A 90 -21.13 -23.24 -5.91
CA ASN A 90 -22.59 -23.13 -5.97
C ASN A 90 -23.07 -21.68 -6.16
N SER A 91 -22.17 -20.71 -6.05
CA SER A 91 -22.52 -19.29 -6.16
C SER A 91 -21.34 -18.42 -6.56
N GLU A 92 -21.65 -17.26 -7.13
CA GLU A 92 -20.66 -16.20 -7.41
C GLU A 92 -19.87 -15.79 -6.15
N ARG A 93 -20.54 -15.77 -4.99
CA ARG A 93 -19.92 -15.45 -3.70
C ARG A 93 -18.79 -16.42 -3.36
N GLU A 94 -19.00 -17.72 -3.57
CA GLU A 94 -17.97 -18.73 -3.33
C GLU A 94 -16.78 -18.56 -4.27
N VAL A 95 -17.04 -18.27 -5.55
CA VAL A 95 -15.98 -17.98 -6.53
C VAL A 95 -15.18 -16.74 -6.13
N ARG A 96 -15.84 -15.64 -5.77
CA ARG A 96 -15.17 -14.42 -5.31
C ARG A 96 -14.32 -14.67 -4.08
N ASN A 97 -14.88 -15.32 -3.06
CA ASN A 97 -14.14 -15.65 -1.84
C ASN A 97 -12.91 -16.51 -2.15
N TYR A 98 -13.04 -17.51 -3.01
CA TYR A 98 -11.93 -18.37 -3.43
C TYR A 98 -10.82 -17.59 -4.16
N LEU A 99 -11.17 -16.84 -5.21
CA LEU A 99 -10.18 -16.13 -6.03
C LEU A 99 -9.51 -14.99 -5.26
N TYR A 100 -10.26 -14.23 -4.47
CA TYR A 100 -9.68 -13.17 -3.64
C TYR A 100 -8.81 -13.71 -2.51
N THR A 101 -9.11 -14.90 -1.98
CA THR A 101 -8.23 -15.56 -1.00
C THR A 101 -6.89 -15.94 -1.63
N ILE A 102 -6.90 -16.52 -2.85
CA ILE A 102 -5.66 -16.82 -3.60
C ILE A 102 -4.84 -15.55 -3.82
N LEU A 103 -5.49 -14.49 -4.31
CA LEU A 103 -4.82 -13.21 -4.54
C LEU A 103 -4.22 -12.64 -3.25
N ALA A 104 -4.98 -12.65 -2.15
CA ALA A 104 -4.49 -12.13 -0.87
C ALA A 104 -3.30 -12.94 -0.37
N GLN A 105 -3.38 -14.27 -0.34
CA GLN A 105 -2.26 -15.14 0.04
C GLN A 105 -1.03 -14.87 -0.83
N GLY A 106 -1.21 -14.73 -2.14
CA GLY A 106 -0.16 -14.38 -3.08
C GLY A 106 0.48 -13.01 -2.80
N PHE A 107 -0.33 -11.98 -2.58
CA PHE A 107 0.18 -10.65 -2.25
C PHE A 107 0.86 -10.59 -0.89
N VAL A 108 0.39 -11.35 0.11
CA VAL A 108 1.11 -11.49 1.38
C VAL A 108 2.46 -12.17 1.13
N ARG A 109 2.48 -13.32 0.43
CA ARG A 109 3.68 -14.09 0.10
C ARG A 109 4.76 -13.26 -0.60
N TYR A 110 4.35 -12.41 -1.54
CA TYR A 110 5.27 -11.61 -2.36
C TYR A 110 5.39 -10.15 -1.91
N ARG A 111 4.85 -9.77 -0.74
CA ARG A 111 4.94 -8.38 -0.27
C ARG A 111 6.38 -7.89 -0.12
N TRP A 112 7.30 -8.78 0.28
CA TRP A 112 8.72 -8.47 0.39
C TRP A 112 9.30 -8.01 -0.96
N LEU A 113 8.82 -8.54 -2.09
CA LEU A 113 9.26 -8.14 -3.43
C LEU A 113 8.78 -6.71 -3.73
N LEU A 114 7.54 -6.37 -3.35
CA LEU A 114 7.03 -5.00 -3.47
C LEU A 114 7.82 -4.02 -2.60
N THR A 115 8.13 -4.40 -1.36
CA THR A 115 8.99 -3.62 -0.46
C THR A 115 10.40 -3.44 -1.03
N TYR A 116 10.97 -4.49 -1.64
CA TYR A 116 12.27 -4.39 -2.32
C TYR A 116 12.25 -3.42 -3.50
N LEU A 117 11.29 -3.60 -4.42
CA LEU A 117 11.23 -2.87 -5.68
C LEU A 117 10.79 -1.41 -5.51
N TYR A 118 9.95 -1.13 -4.50
CA TYR A 118 9.27 0.17 -4.35
C TYR A 118 9.45 0.85 -2.99
N GLY A 119 10.18 0.25 -2.04
CA GLY A 119 10.47 0.86 -0.74
C GLY A 119 11.17 2.21 -0.89
N ALA A 120 10.63 3.25 -0.23
CA ALA A 120 10.99 4.65 -0.45
C ALA A 120 11.01 5.46 0.86
N SER A 121 11.30 4.81 1.99
CA SER A 121 11.35 5.43 3.32
C SER A 121 12.64 5.09 4.05
N PRO A 122 13.82 5.56 3.58
CA PRO A 122 15.08 5.03 4.10
C PRO A 122 15.57 5.61 5.42
N ILE A 123 15.07 6.79 5.79
CA ILE A 123 15.40 7.49 7.02
C ILE A 123 14.12 8.06 7.63
N VAL A 124 14.22 8.58 8.86
CA VAL A 124 13.17 9.36 9.51
C VAL A 124 13.71 10.74 9.86
N GLU A 125 12.83 11.74 9.82
CA GLU A 125 13.17 13.09 10.28
C GLU A 125 13.18 13.17 11.81
N GLU A 126 13.74 14.28 12.33
CA GLU A 126 13.82 14.54 13.76
C GLU A 126 12.47 14.37 14.49
N ASN A 127 12.57 13.89 15.74
CA ASN A 127 11.47 13.67 16.67
C ASN A 127 10.45 12.61 16.20
N TYR A 128 10.72 11.81 15.16
CA TYR A 128 9.89 10.66 14.84
C TYR A 128 9.90 9.64 15.98
N PHE A 129 11.08 9.13 16.35
CA PHE A 129 11.24 8.22 17.47
C PHE A 129 11.12 8.93 18.83
N GLU A 130 10.98 8.13 19.89
CA GLU A 130 11.16 8.59 21.26
C GLU A 130 12.65 8.82 21.56
N PRO A 131 13.00 9.69 22.51
CA PRO A 131 14.39 9.91 22.91
C PRO A 131 15.12 8.60 23.24
N GLY A 132 16.33 8.42 22.70
CA GLY A 132 17.13 7.20 22.87
C GLY A 132 16.80 6.05 21.93
N LYS A 133 15.85 6.25 20.99
CA LYS A 133 15.58 5.31 19.89
C LYS A 133 15.98 5.94 18.56
N GLU A 134 16.66 5.18 17.73
CA GLU A 134 17.09 5.58 16.39
C GLU A 134 17.15 4.37 15.45
N LEU A 135 17.24 4.63 14.15
CA LEU A 135 17.59 3.58 13.20
C LEU A 135 19.09 3.28 13.31
N PRO A 136 19.51 2.02 13.24
CA PRO A 136 20.94 1.68 13.28
C PRO A 136 21.70 2.18 12.05
N HIS A 137 21.03 2.27 10.92
CA HIS A 137 21.51 2.82 9.65
C HIS A 137 20.31 3.13 8.75
N PRO A 138 20.48 3.84 7.62
CA PRO A 138 19.42 3.92 6.63
C PRO A 138 19.00 2.52 6.16
N ILE A 139 17.70 2.27 6.12
CA ILE A 139 17.12 0.97 5.72
C ILE A 139 16.29 1.13 4.45
N ARG A 140 15.76 0.06 3.85
CA ARG A 140 15.02 0.13 2.58
C ARG A 140 13.64 0.77 2.74
N SER A 141 12.92 0.39 3.78
CA SER A 141 11.59 0.94 4.06
C SER A 141 11.30 0.90 5.56
N VAL A 142 11.44 2.04 6.22
CA VAL A 142 11.02 2.22 7.62
C VAL A 142 9.54 1.91 7.77
N ARG A 143 8.71 2.39 6.84
CA ARG A 143 7.25 2.20 6.89
C ARG A 143 6.83 0.72 6.86
N GLN A 144 7.57 -0.14 6.14
CA GLN A 144 7.28 -1.57 6.03
C GLN A 144 8.09 -2.46 7.00
N SER A 145 8.84 -1.86 7.93
CA SER A 145 9.59 -2.55 8.99
C SER A 145 8.90 -2.44 10.34
N GLN A 146 9.47 -3.09 11.37
CA GLN A 146 9.03 -2.94 12.76
C GLN A 146 9.10 -1.51 13.32
N TYR A 147 9.83 -0.60 12.66
CA TYR A 147 9.95 0.82 13.04
C TYR A 147 8.83 1.70 12.46
N GLY A 148 8.00 1.13 11.57
CA GLY A 148 6.98 1.82 10.79
C GLY A 148 5.61 1.89 11.46
N PHE A 149 4.58 1.99 10.61
CA PHE A 149 3.17 2.04 11.00
C PHE A 149 2.59 0.62 11.03
N GLY A 150 1.88 0.26 12.10
CA GLY A 150 0.99 -0.90 12.09
C GLY A 150 0.79 -1.54 13.46
N THR A 151 -0.30 -2.29 13.58
CA THR A 151 -0.51 -3.18 14.73
C THR A 151 0.36 -4.42 14.58
N LYS A 152 1.02 -4.84 15.66
CA LYS A 152 1.76 -6.11 15.73
C LYS A 152 0.77 -7.27 15.87
N PHE A 153 -0.08 -7.45 14.86
CA PHE A 153 -1.14 -8.43 14.83
C PHE A 153 -1.20 -9.09 13.45
N THR A 154 -1.01 -10.40 13.40
CA THR A 154 -1.06 -11.17 12.16
C THR A 154 -2.49 -11.70 11.93
N GLY A 155 -3.04 -11.40 10.75
CA GLY A 155 -4.32 -11.94 10.29
C GLY A 155 -4.18 -13.36 9.75
N ASP A 156 -5.30 -14.08 9.65
CA ASP A 156 -5.37 -15.42 9.07
C ASP A 156 -5.97 -15.34 7.66
N PHE A 157 -5.19 -15.70 6.63
CA PHE A 157 -5.64 -15.63 5.23
C PHE A 157 -6.01 -17.01 4.67
N THR A 158 -6.32 -17.98 5.52
CA THR A 158 -6.72 -19.34 5.07
C THR A 158 -8.02 -19.28 4.27
N ASN A 159 -9.02 -18.55 4.77
CA ASN A 159 -10.28 -18.25 4.12
C ASN A 159 -10.94 -17.02 4.80
N LEU A 160 -12.07 -16.55 4.26
CA LEU A 160 -12.78 -15.38 4.78
C LEU A 160 -13.22 -15.53 6.24
N ASP A 161 -13.70 -16.70 6.63
CA ASP A 161 -14.23 -16.93 7.97
C ASP A 161 -13.11 -16.91 9.01
N ARG A 162 -11.98 -17.58 8.73
CA ARG A 162 -10.79 -17.54 9.59
C ARG A 162 -10.19 -16.14 9.69
N TYR A 163 -10.20 -15.39 8.60
CA TYR A 163 -9.76 -13.99 8.59
C TYR A 163 -10.58 -13.12 9.55
N ILE A 164 -11.91 -13.22 9.48
CA ILE A 164 -12.80 -12.47 10.37
C ILE A 164 -12.63 -12.92 11.81
N ALA A 165 -12.69 -14.24 12.06
CA ALA A 165 -12.57 -14.81 13.40
C ALA A 165 -11.27 -14.38 14.10
N ARG A 166 -10.14 -14.37 13.37
CA ARG A 166 -8.86 -13.93 13.93
C ARG A 166 -8.90 -12.46 14.32
N ILE A 167 -9.41 -11.57 13.47
CA ILE A 167 -9.49 -10.13 13.80
C ILE A 167 -10.42 -9.90 15.00
N GLU A 168 -11.57 -10.59 15.05
CA GLU A 168 -12.49 -10.48 16.19
C GLU A 168 -11.89 -11.00 17.50
N GLU A 169 -11.11 -12.08 17.44
CA GLU A 169 -10.33 -12.57 18.57
C GLU A 169 -9.34 -11.50 19.06
N GLY A 170 -8.60 -10.87 18.14
CA GLY A 170 -7.69 -9.77 18.48
C GLY A 170 -8.38 -8.57 19.14
N VAL A 171 -9.63 -8.28 18.77
CA VAL A 171 -10.45 -7.26 19.45
C VAL A 171 -10.90 -7.73 20.83
N LYS A 172 -11.35 -8.98 20.95
CA LYS A 172 -11.80 -9.58 22.22
C LYS A 172 -10.67 -9.67 23.26
N GLU A 173 -9.45 -9.97 22.82
CA GLU A 173 -8.24 -10.02 23.64
C GLU A 173 -7.69 -8.62 23.99
N GLY A 174 -8.26 -7.57 23.40
CA GLY A 174 -7.83 -6.19 23.64
C GLY A 174 -6.54 -5.78 22.92
N ILE A 175 -5.97 -6.67 22.09
CA ILE A 175 -4.80 -6.39 21.24
C ILE A 175 -5.16 -5.29 20.23
N LEU A 176 -6.36 -5.37 19.65
CA LEU A 176 -6.96 -4.35 18.81
C LEU A 176 -8.06 -3.62 19.58
N THR A 177 -8.17 -2.30 19.44
CA THR A 177 -9.33 -1.53 19.96
C THR A 177 -10.60 -1.81 19.16
N SER A 178 -10.45 -2.10 17.87
CA SER A 178 -11.52 -2.42 16.92
C SER A 178 -10.93 -3.10 15.69
N ASP A 179 -11.79 -3.69 14.87
CA ASP A 179 -11.45 -4.25 13.57
C ASP A 179 -10.80 -3.21 12.63
N TYR A 180 -11.19 -1.94 12.74
CA TYR A 180 -10.58 -0.83 11.99
C TYR A 180 -9.07 -0.72 12.22
N GLU A 181 -8.55 -1.15 13.38
CA GLU A 181 -7.14 -1.04 13.75
C GLU A 181 -6.27 -2.14 13.12
N PHE A 182 -6.86 -3.22 12.61
CA PHE A 182 -6.10 -4.32 12.00
C PHE A 182 -5.26 -3.84 10.81
N HIS A 183 -3.94 -3.77 10.95
CA HIS A 183 -3.08 -3.28 9.88
C HIS A 183 -2.29 -4.41 9.20
N GLY A 184 -2.94 -5.07 8.24
CA GLY A 184 -2.30 -6.06 7.37
C GLY A 184 -1.80 -5.47 6.04
N PRO A 185 -0.90 -6.19 5.34
CA PRO A 185 -0.47 -5.82 3.98
C PRO A 185 -1.60 -5.90 2.94
N VAL A 186 -2.63 -6.71 3.22
CA VAL A 186 -3.83 -6.89 2.39
C VAL A 186 -5.06 -6.85 3.32
N ARG A 187 -6.15 -6.25 2.86
CA ARG A 187 -7.47 -6.33 3.51
C ARG A 187 -8.54 -6.82 2.54
N PHE A 188 -9.39 -7.72 3.02
CA PHE A 188 -10.64 -8.05 2.35
C PHE A 188 -11.65 -6.92 2.51
N LYS A 189 -12.31 -6.53 1.41
CA LYS A 189 -13.27 -5.43 1.37
C LYS A 189 -14.54 -5.83 0.62
N GLY A 190 -15.64 -5.15 0.92
CA GLY A 190 -16.98 -5.38 0.34
C GLY A 190 -18.09 -4.86 1.25
N ASN A 191 -17.85 -4.87 2.57
CA ASN A 191 -18.71 -4.21 3.55
C ASN A 191 -17.89 -3.28 4.45
N THR A 192 -18.53 -2.23 4.98
CA THR A 192 -17.92 -1.34 5.99
C THR A 192 -17.85 -2.00 7.36
N ASP A 193 -18.76 -2.92 7.65
CA ASP A 193 -18.75 -3.79 8.82
C ASP A 193 -18.09 -5.13 8.46
N LEU A 194 -16.94 -5.41 9.08
CA LEU A 194 -16.20 -6.65 8.84
C LEU A 194 -17.06 -7.91 9.07
N LYS A 195 -17.99 -7.86 10.03
CA LYS A 195 -18.85 -8.99 10.40
C LYS A 195 -19.89 -9.33 9.35
N LYS A 196 -20.24 -8.36 8.49
CA LYS A 196 -21.21 -8.52 7.40
C LYS A 196 -20.57 -8.94 6.09
N LEU A 197 -19.24 -8.98 6.03
CA LEU A 197 -18.51 -9.40 4.84
C LEU A 197 -18.89 -10.83 4.37
N PRO A 198 -19.23 -11.82 5.24
CA PRO A 198 -19.69 -13.14 4.79
C PRO A 198 -21.03 -13.14 4.04
N GLU A 199 -21.89 -12.14 4.27
CA GLU A 199 -23.22 -12.08 3.65
C GLU A 199 -23.11 -12.00 2.12
N HIS A 200 -22.25 -11.11 1.62
CA HIS A 200 -22.05 -10.85 0.19
C HIS A 200 -20.69 -11.32 -0.36
N GLY A 201 -19.80 -11.78 0.51
CA GLY A 201 -18.43 -12.17 0.18
C GLY A 201 -17.50 -10.98 -0.08
N ILE A 202 -16.28 -11.31 -0.49
CA ILE A 202 -15.26 -10.32 -0.83
C ILE A 202 -15.62 -9.66 -2.18
N GLU A 203 -15.57 -8.34 -2.24
CA GLU A 203 -15.81 -7.56 -3.47
C GLU A 203 -14.51 -7.04 -4.09
N TYR A 204 -13.51 -6.71 -3.29
CA TYR A 204 -12.18 -6.28 -3.74
C TYR A 204 -11.12 -6.46 -2.64
N LEU A 205 -9.84 -6.38 -3.02
CA LEU A 205 -8.72 -6.32 -2.09
C LEU A 205 -8.21 -4.89 -1.97
N GLU A 206 -7.87 -4.47 -0.75
CA GLU A 206 -7.06 -3.27 -0.51
C GLU A 206 -5.62 -3.71 -0.19
N LEU A 207 -4.68 -3.38 -1.08
CA LEU A 207 -3.25 -3.61 -0.92
C LEU A 207 -2.60 -2.38 -0.28
N ARG A 208 -1.82 -2.57 0.79
CA ARG A 208 -1.41 -1.47 1.70
C ARG A 208 0.11 -1.36 1.90
N MET A 209 0.90 -2.17 1.21
CA MET A 209 2.35 -2.27 1.41
C MET A 209 3.16 -1.16 0.70
N LEU A 210 2.55 -0.32 -0.14
CA LEU A 210 3.30 0.65 -0.92
C LEU A 210 3.62 1.93 -0.15
N ASP A 211 4.91 2.26 -0.12
CA ASP A 211 5.37 3.60 0.20
C ASP A 211 4.93 4.59 -0.90
N LEU A 212 4.84 5.88 -0.56
CA LEU A 212 4.72 6.93 -1.56
C LEU A 212 6.01 6.97 -2.41
N ASP A 213 5.85 7.01 -3.73
CA ASP A 213 6.94 7.31 -4.66
C ASP A 213 7.16 8.84 -4.72
N PRO A 214 8.27 9.36 -4.17
CA PRO A 214 8.51 10.80 -4.12
C PRO A 214 8.86 11.40 -5.48
N SER A 215 9.10 10.55 -6.49
CA SER A 215 9.31 10.97 -7.86
C SER A 215 8.00 11.13 -8.65
N SER A 216 6.85 10.84 -8.04
CA SER A 216 5.50 11.06 -8.59
C SER A 216 4.77 12.18 -7.85
N SER A 217 4.07 13.06 -8.57
CA SER A 217 3.24 14.13 -7.95
C SER A 217 2.04 13.59 -7.18
N ILE A 218 1.62 12.37 -7.52
CA ILE A 218 0.50 11.65 -6.92
C ILE A 218 0.94 10.45 -6.07
N GLY A 219 2.23 10.33 -5.77
CA GLY A 219 2.77 9.33 -4.84
C GLY A 219 2.78 7.87 -5.36
N VAL A 220 2.38 7.60 -6.59
CA VAL A 220 2.50 6.27 -7.24
C VAL A 220 2.76 6.42 -8.73
N ARG A 221 3.42 5.44 -9.35
CA ARG A 221 3.72 5.42 -10.79
C ARG A 221 2.85 4.44 -11.55
N THR A 222 2.62 4.73 -12.83
CA THR A 222 1.87 3.84 -13.73
C THR A 222 2.53 2.47 -13.86
N GLY A 223 3.88 2.42 -13.92
CA GLY A 223 4.63 1.16 -13.93
C GLY A 223 4.38 0.29 -12.69
N THR A 224 4.24 0.90 -11.51
CA THR A 224 3.87 0.18 -10.27
C THR A 224 2.49 -0.48 -10.39
N LEU A 225 1.51 0.23 -10.95
CA LEU A 225 0.16 -0.33 -11.15
C LEU A 225 0.16 -1.45 -12.20
N LYS A 226 0.90 -1.30 -13.29
CA LYS A 226 1.06 -2.35 -14.30
C LYS A 226 1.69 -3.61 -13.71
N PHE A 227 2.74 -3.46 -12.91
CA PHE A 227 3.37 -4.59 -12.23
C PHE A 227 2.40 -5.29 -11.26
N ILE A 228 1.66 -4.54 -10.43
CA ILE A 228 0.67 -5.11 -9.52
C ILE A 228 -0.45 -5.84 -10.28
N ARG A 229 -0.91 -5.28 -11.41
CA ARG A 229 -1.92 -5.91 -12.26
C ARG A 229 -1.41 -7.21 -12.87
N LEU A 230 -0.18 -7.22 -13.39
CA LEU A 230 0.47 -8.42 -13.92
C LEU A 230 0.69 -9.46 -12.82
N LEU A 231 1.14 -9.05 -11.64
CA LEU A 231 1.30 -9.94 -10.50
C LEU A 231 -0.05 -10.54 -10.08
N ALA A 232 -1.11 -9.75 -10.00
CA ALA A 232 -2.46 -10.25 -9.70
C ALA A 232 -2.93 -11.28 -10.73
N SER A 233 -2.82 -10.97 -12.03
CA SER A 233 -3.22 -11.89 -13.08
C SER A 233 -2.36 -13.15 -13.13
N TYR A 234 -1.10 -13.08 -12.71
CA TYR A 234 -0.25 -14.27 -12.54
C TYR A 234 -0.68 -15.11 -11.33
N LEU A 235 -0.94 -14.46 -10.19
CA LEU A 235 -1.28 -15.12 -8.93
C LEU A 235 -2.61 -15.87 -8.99
N ILE A 236 -3.63 -15.31 -9.64
CA ILE A 236 -4.93 -15.98 -9.79
C ILE A 236 -4.85 -17.28 -10.60
N MET A 237 -3.81 -17.41 -11.44
CA MET A 237 -3.54 -18.61 -12.24
C MET A 237 -2.69 -19.65 -11.49
N GLN A 238 -2.20 -19.34 -10.28
CA GLN A 238 -1.42 -20.28 -9.47
C GLN A 238 -2.35 -21.23 -8.70
N PRO A 239 -1.89 -22.46 -8.42
CA PRO A 239 -2.64 -23.36 -7.55
C PRO A 239 -2.81 -22.73 -6.15
N PRO A 240 -3.97 -22.93 -5.49
CA PRO A 240 -4.18 -22.45 -4.13
C PRO A 240 -3.21 -23.15 -3.17
N LEU A 241 -2.84 -22.46 -2.09
CA LEU A 241 -2.13 -23.10 -0.98
C LEU A 241 -3.06 -24.09 -0.28
N LYS A 242 -2.49 -25.19 0.23
CA LYS A 242 -3.24 -26.05 1.14
C LYS A 242 -3.42 -25.33 2.47
N GLU A 243 -4.53 -25.55 3.16
CA GLU A 243 -4.84 -24.84 4.42
C GLU A 243 -3.73 -25.01 5.47
N ASN A 244 -3.12 -26.18 5.56
CA ASN A 244 -2.03 -26.47 6.49
C ASN A 244 -0.69 -25.81 6.13
N GLU A 245 -0.57 -25.21 4.94
CA GLU A 245 0.63 -24.49 4.48
C GLU A 245 0.50 -22.97 4.68
N VAL A 246 -0.72 -22.46 4.96
CA VAL A 246 -1.00 -21.02 5.02
C VAL A 246 -0.24 -20.36 6.17
N GLU A 247 -0.28 -20.94 7.36
CA GLU A 247 0.39 -20.36 8.54
C GLU A 247 1.91 -20.23 8.34
N GLU A 248 2.57 -21.28 7.86
CA GLU A 248 4.00 -21.27 7.56
C GLU A 248 4.34 -20.23 6.47
N MET A 249 3.48 -20.12 5.45
CA MET A 249 3.64 -19.11 4.40
C MET A 249 3.56 -17.69 4.98
N LEU A 250 2.60 -17.40 5.86
CA LEU A 250 2.44 -16.08 6.49
C LEU A 250 3.67 -15.73 7.33
N MET A 251 4.14 -16.65 8.18
CA MET A 251 5.35 -16.44 9.00
C MET A 251 6.59 -16.20 8.14
N THR A 252 6.74 -16.98 7.06
CA THR A 252 7.86 -16.81 6.13
C THR A 252 7.79 -15.47 5.42
N ALA A 253 6.60 -15.06 4.96
CA ALA A 253 6.38 -13.77 4.31
C ALA A 253 6.68 -12.60 5.26
N ASP A 254 6.27 -12.68 6.52
CA ASP A 254 6.57 -11.70 7.56
C ASP A 254 8.08 -11.55 7.73
N LYS A 255 8.78 -12.66 7.96
CA LYS A 255 10.23 -12.68 8.14
C LYS A 255 10.98 -12.17 6.91
N MET A 256 10.57 -12.59 5.71
CA MET A 256 11.20 -12.14 4.47
C MET A 256 11.04 -10.63 4.28
N ASN A 257 9.84 -10.10 4.54
CA ASN A 257 9.59 -8.68 4.42
C ASN A 257 10.39 -7.87 5.42
N GLU A 258 10.46 -8.31 6.68
CA GLU A 258 11.24 -7.60 7.71
C GLU A 258 12.72 -7.50 7.31
N VAL A 259 13.32 -8.62 6.90
CA VAL A 259 14.70 -8.65 6.41
C VAL A 259 14.89 -7.66 5.26
N VAL A 260 14.01 -7.67 4.27
CA VAL A 260 14.12 -6.80 3.10
C VAL A 260 13.89 -5.32 3.44
N ALA A 261 12.97 -5.02 4.35
CA ALA A 261 12.66 -3.67 4.78
C ALA A 261 13.83 -3.04 5.54
N GLU A 262 14.54 -3.82 6.35
CA GLU A 262 15.67 -3.39 7.18
C GLU A 262 17.02 -3.41 6.46
N GLU A 263 17.13 -4.04 5.29
CA GLU A 263 18.37 -4.02 4.52
C GLU A 263 18.85 -2.60 4.19
N ASN A 264 20.17 -2.42 4.15
CA ASN A 264 20.75 -1.20 3.60
C ASN A 264 20.25 -1.00 2.14
N PRO A 265 19.71 0.17 1.77
CA PRO A 265 19.17 0.42 0.43
C PRO A 265 20.11 0.08 -0.73
N GLN A 266 21.41 0.32 -0.54
CA GLN A 266 22.44 0.13 -1.57
C GLN A 266 22.96 -1.32 -1.62
N ALA A 267 22.62 -2.15 -0.63
CA ALA A 267 23.01 -3.55 -0.63
C ALA A 267 22.13 -4.38 -1.56
N THR A 268 22.75 -5.39 -2.17
CA THR A 268 22.05 -6.45 -2.90
C THR A 268 21.07 -7.16 -1.97
N CYS A 269 19.83 -7.35 -2.43
CA CYS A 269 18.80 -8.02 -1.65
C CYS A 269 19.20 -9.46 -1.31
N ARG A 270 19.01 -9.88 -0.06
CA ARG A 270 19.24 -11.26 0.38
C ARG A 270 18.47 -12.28 -0.46
N TYR A 271 17.32 -11.88 -0.98
CA TYR A 271 16.45 -12.70 -1.82
C TYR A 271 16.53 -12.33 -3.31
N GLN A 272 17.62 -11.72 -3.77
CA GLN A 272 17.82 -11.32 -5.17
C GLN A 272 17.53 -12.48 -6.16
N ALA A 273 18.06 -13.68 -5.89
CA ALA A 273 17.82 -14.85 -6.74
C ALA A 273 16.32 -15.23 -6.81
N LYS A 274 15.58 -15.08 -5.71
CA LYS A 274 14.12 -15.29 -5.69
C LYS A 274 13.40 -14.19 -6.46
N ALA A 275 13.83 -12.93 -6.33
CA ALA A 275 13.24 -11.81 -7.06
C ALA A 275 13.40 -12.01 -8.57
N ARG A 276 14.62 -12.36 -9.02
CA ARG A 276 14.91 -12.72 -10.41
C ARG A 276 14.03 -13.87 -10.91
N ALA A 277 13.88 -14.94 -10.12
CA ALA A 277 13.04 -16.07 -10.51
C ALA A 277 11.55 -15.71 -10.65
N VAL A 278 11.04 -14.83 -9.78
CA VAL A 278 9.67 -14.31 -9.89
C VAL A 278 9.50 -13.45 -11.13
N LEU A 279 10.40 -12.49 -11.37
CA LEU A 279 10.33 -11.61 -12.55
C LEU A 279 10.38 -12.41 -13.86
N LYS A 280 11.28 -13.38 -13.99
CA LYS A 280 11.32 -14.30 -15.16
C LYS A 280 10.04 -15.13 -15.33
N SER A 281 9.36 -15.46 -14.24
CA SER A 281 8.09 -16.19 -14.33
C SER A 281 6.96 -15.27 -14.79
N LEU A 282 6.96 -14.01 -14.32
CA LEU A 282 6.04 -12.98 -14.79
C LEU A 282 6.28 -12.61 -16.25
N GLU A 283 7.53 -12.55 -16.70
CA GLU A 283 7.90 -12.31 -18.10
C GLU A 283 7.39 -13.44 -19.01
N ARG A 284 7.68 -14.70 -18.66
CA ARG A 284 7.15 -15.86 -19.39
C ARG A 284 5.63 -15.84 -19.46
N TYR A 285 4.96 -15.52 -18.35
CA TYR A 285 3.51 -15.42 -18.31
C TYR A 285 2.98 -14.27 -19.19
N ALA A 286 3.58 -13.08 -19.10
CA ALA A 286 3.22 -11.93 -19.93
C ALA A 286 3.39 -12.24 -21.43
N ASN A 287 4.44 -12.98 -21.80
CA ASN A 287 4.68 -13.43 -23.17
C ASN A 287 3.62 -14.45 -23.63
N GLN A 288 3.23 -15.39 -22.78
CA GLN A 288 2.20 -16.39 -23.12
C GLN A 288 0.83 -15.75 -23.40
N ILE A 289 0.47 -14.73 -22.64
CA ILE A 289 -0.82 -14.02 -22.79
C ILE A 289 -0.74 -12.79 -23.70
N GLN A 290 0.44 -12.52 -24.28
CA GLN A 290 0.68 -11.40 -25.20
C GLN A 290 0.24 -10.04 -24.63
N LEU A 291 0.64 -9.75 -23.38
CA LEU A 291 0.11 -8.62 -22.61
C LEU A 291 0.52 -7.23 -23.16
N GLY A 292 1.52 -7.17 -24.04
CA GLY A 292 1.97 -5.97 -24.72
C GLY A 292 3.37 -5.49 -24.31
N PRO A 293 3.99 -4.63 -25.14
CA PRO A 293 5.35 -4.13 -24.91
C PRO A 293 5.44 -3.35 -23.59
N GLU A 294 4.37 -2.68 -23.19
CA GLU A 294 4.40 -1.77 -22.05
C GLU A 294 4.44 -2.46 -20.68
N TYR A 295 4.25 -3.79 -20.64
CA TYR A 295 4.52 -4.65 -19.48
C TYR A 295 5.91 -5.25 -19.54
N SER A 296 6.41 -5.57 -20.75
CA SER A 296 7.76 -6.07 -20.96
C SER A 296 8.79 -5.02 -20.56
N GLU A 297 8.59 -3.76 -20.96
CA GLU A 297 9.40 -2.60 -20.54
C GLU A 297 9.42 -2.44 -19.01
N VAL A 298 8.27 -2.62 -18.35
CA VAL A 298 8.18 -2.54 -16.89
C VAL A 298 8.95 -3.69 -16.23
N LEU A 299 8.91 -4.90 -16.78
CA LEU A 299 9.67 -6.02 -16.24
C LEU A 299 11.17 -5.82 -16.43
N GLU A 300 11.62 -5.38 -17.61
CA GLU A 300 13.02 -5.06 -17.90
C GLU A 300 13.57 -4.02 -16.89
N ASP A 301 12.85 -2.91 -16.68
CA ASP A 301 13.17 -1.88 -15.68
C ASP A 301 13.32 -2.45 -14.25
N LEU A 302 12.52 -3.47 -13.91
CA LEU A 302 12.52 -4.09 -12.59
C LEU A 302 13.59 -5.18 -12.46
N GLU A 303 13.93 -5.87 -13.55
CA GLU A 303 15.06 -6.80 -13.61
C GLU A 303 16.38 -6.04 -13.43
N ASP A 304 16.56 -4.93 -14.15
CA ASP A 304 17.69 -4.02 -13.95
C ASP A 304 17.78 -3.52 -12.51
N ARG A 305 16.63 -3.30 -11.85
CA ARG A 305 16.58 -2.94 -10.43
C ARG A 305 16.94 -4.07 -9.49
N VAL A 306 16.63 -5.32 -9.85
CA VAL A 306 17.07 -6.50 -9.08
C VAL A 306 18.58 -6.68 -9.20
N GLU A 307 19.16 -6.43 -10.38
CA GLU A 307 20.61 -6.56 -10.59
C GLU A 307 21.40 -5.37 -10.02
N ASN A 308 20.85 -4.15 -10.10
CA ASN A 308 21.48 -2.94 -9.59
C ASN A 308 20.62 -2.26 -8.50
N PRO A 309 20.87 -2.56 -7.20
CA PRO A 309 20.07 -2.02 -6.09
C PRO A 309 20.13 -0.49 -5.98
N LEU A 310 21.16 0.17 -6.55
CA LEU A 310 21.26 1.64 -6.58
C LEU A 310 20.13 2.31 -7.35
N THR A 311 19.41 1.56 -8.19
CA THR A 311 18.27 2.08 -8.95
C THR A 311 16.95 2.02 -8.20
N THR A 312 16.90 1.34 -7.04
CA THR A 312 15.72 1.28 -6.15
C THR A 312 15.37 2.67 -5.61
N PRO A 313 14.08 2.96 -5.31
CA PRO A 313 13.69 4.29 -4.82
C PRO A 313 14.40 4.72 -3.55
N SER A 314 14.53 3.81 -2.57
CA SER A 314 15.26 4.05 -1.32
C SER A 314 16.74 4.33 -1.54
N ALA A 315 17.43 3.58 -2.40
CA ALA A 315 18.84 3.85 -2.70
C ALA A 315 19.03 5.20 -3.42
N LYS A 316 18.15 5.53 -4.37
CA LYS A 316 18.14 6.84 -5.05
C LYS A 316 17.91 7.99 -4.06
N LEU A 317 17.07 7.79 -3.04
CA LEU A 317 16.83 8.80 -2.01
C LEU A 317 18.07 9.12 -1.18
N LEU A 318 18.95 8.15 -0.94
CA LEU A 318 20.18 8.38 -0.17
C LEU A 318 21.10 9.43 -0.81
N ASN A 319 21.07 9.56 -2.15
CA ASN A 319 21.83 10.60 -2.86
C ASN A 319 21.37 12.03 -2.53
N TYR A 320 20.22 12.18 -1.87
CA TYR A 320 19.66 13.48 -1.49
C TYR A 320 19.62 13.71 0.02
N VAL A 321 20.15 12.79 0.82
CA VAL A 321 20.27 12.97 2.26
C VAL A 321 21.39 13.97 2.54
N LYS A 322 21.08 14.99 3.33
CA LYS A 322 22.04 16.01 3.78
C LYS A 322 21.89 16.17 5.29
N ASP A 323 22.99 16.00 6.01
CA ASP A 323 23.03 16.07 7.49
C ASP A 323 21.95 15.18 8.14
N GLY A 324 21.72 14.00 7.57
CA GLY A 324 20.72 13.04 8.07
C GLY A 324 19.26 13.39 7.75
N SER A 325 19.00 14.36 6.88
CA SER A 325 17.64 14.81 6.53
C SER A 325 17.35 14.72 5.03
N LEU A 326 16.10 14.40 4.68
CA LEU A 326 15.53 14.47 3.33
C LEU A 326 14.66 15.72 3.14
N THR A 327 14.58 16.61 4.14
CA THR A 327 13.70 17.78 4.10
C THR A 327 13.97 18.69 2.91
N GLU A 328 15.23 18.94 2.56
CA GLU A 328 15.58 19.78 1.40
C GLU A 328 15.01 19.17 0.10
N TYR A 329 15.22 17.87 -0.09
CA TYR A 329 14.68 17.12 -1.23
C TYR A 329 13.15 17.14 -1.27
N ALA A 330 12.51 16.84 -0.14
CA ALA A 330 11.06 16.76 -0.03
C ALA A 330 10.40 18.11 -0.33
N LEU A 331 10.92 19.20 0.23
CA LEU A 331 10.42 20.55 -0.04
C LEU A 331 10.62 20.95 -1.51
N ARG A 332 11.75 20.58 -2.13
CA ARG A 332 11.97 20.81 -3.56
C ARG A 332 10.93 20.09 -4.42
N ARG A 333 10.65 18.81 -4.15
CA ARG A 333 9.61 18.04 -4.86
C ARG A 333 8.22 18.63 -4.61
N ALA A 334 7.88 18.92 -3.35
CA ALA A 334 6.57 19.45 -2.95
C ALA A 334 6.28 20.80 -3.63
N LYS A 335 7.24 21.73 -3.63
CA LYS A 335 7.13 23.02 -4.31
C LYS A 335 6.97 22.87 -5.82
N ARG A 336 7.75 21.98 -6.45
CA ARG A 336 7.61 21.69 -7.89
C ARG A 336 6.20 21.18 -8.23
N TYR A 337 5.66 20.27 -7.43
CA TYR A 337 4.30 19.74 -7.67
C TYR A 337 3.21 20.77 -7.37
N GLN A 338 3.41 21.61 -6.36
CA GLN A 338 2.51 22.73 -6.06
C GLN A 338 2.46 23.73 -7.22
N GLN A 339 3.63 24.12 -7.74
CA GLN A 339 3.75 25.02 -8.89
C GLN A 339 3.06 24.43 -10.13
N ALA A 340 3.31 23.16 -10.45
CA ALA A 340 2.66 22.49 -11.58
C ALA A 340 1.12 22.47 -11.44
N ALA A 341 0.59 22.31 -10.23
CA ALA A 341 -0.85 22.40 -10.00
C ALA A 341 -1.40 23.83 -10.22
N GLN A 342 -0.65 24.85 -9.80
CA GLN A 342 -1.01 26.27 -9.99
C GLN A 342 -0.94 26.71 -11.46
N GLU A 343 -0.13 26.06 -12.29
CA GLU A 343 -0.04 26.27 -13.74
C GLU A 343 -1.19 25.60 -14.52
N THR A 344 -2.10 24.88 -13.85
CA THR A 344 -3.23 24.22 -14.51
C THR A 344 -4.18 25.26 -15.12
N ILE A 345 -4.39 25.22 -16.43
CA ILE A 345 -5.25 26.16 -17.18
C ILE A 345 -6.74 25.99 -16.76
N HIS A 346 -7.17 24.74 -16.59
CA HIS A 346 -8.55 24.39 -16.23
C HIS A 346 -8.55 23.55 -14.94
N PRO A 347 -8.35 24.18 -13.76
CA PRO A 347 -8.38 23.44 -12.51
C PRO A 347 -9.81 22.97 -12.22
N PHE A 348 -9.97 21.72 -11.80
CA PHE A 348 -11.25 21.20 -11.36
C PHE A 348 -11.66 21.86 -10.03
N LYS A 349 -12.85 22.49 -10.00
CA LYS A 349 -13.39 23.28 -8.87
C LYS A 349 -14.61 22.65 -8.18
N GLY A 350 -14.96 21.42 -8.51
CA GLY A 350 -16.25 20.85 -8.14
C GLY A 350 -16.54 20.67 -6.64
N PHE A 351 -15.57 20.86 -5.75
CA PHE A 351 -15.77 20.69 -4.30
C PHE A 351 -16.05 22.00 -3.54
N GLU A 352 -16.03 23.16 -4.20
CA GLU A 352 -16.14 24.48 -3.56
C GLU A 352 -17.50 24.72 -2.87
N ASP A 353 -18.57 24.13 -3.41
CA ASP A 353 -19.95 24.26 -2.90
C ASP A 353 -20.32 23.18 -1.88
N GLY A 354 -19.38 22.30 -1.52
CA GLY A 354 -19.62 21.16 -0.62
C GLY A 354 -20.40 20.01 -1.27
N ARG A 355 -20.56 20.00 -2.61
CA ARG A 355 -21.20 18.89 -3.33
C ARG A 355 -20.45 17.58 -3.09
N ILE A 356 -21.22 16.54 -2.77
CA ILE A 356 -20.73 15.17 -2.68
C ILE A 356 -21.10 14.48 -3.98
N TYR A 357 -20.08 14.08 -4.75
CA TYR A 357 -20.26 13.35 -5.98
C TYR A 357 -20.40 11.84 -5.73
N THR A 358 -21.30 11.20 -6.47
CA THR A 358 -21.17 9.76 -6.72
C THR A 358 -19.92 9.47 -7.54
N ALA A 359 -19.46 8.22 -7.55
CA ALA A 359 -18.28 7.82 -8.31
C ALA A 359 -18.44 8.10 -9.83
N ASP A 360 -19.64 7.90 -10.38
CA ASP A 360 -19.89 8.12 -11.81
C ASP A 360 -20.03 9.60 -12.17
N GLU A 361 -20.64 10.41 -11.30
CA GLU A 361 -20.65 11.86 -11.50
C GLU A 361 -19.22 12.41 -11.44
N LEU A 362 -18.45 12.05 -10.42
CA LEU A 362 -17.07 12.51 -10.29
C LEU A 362 -16.23 12.07 -11.49
N ARG A 363 -16.43 10.84 -11.97
CA ARG A 363 -15.73 10.36 -13.17
C ARG A 363 -15.99 11.25 -14.37
N LYS A 364 -17.26 11.58 -14.65
CA LYS A 364 -17.65 12.45 -15.77
C LYS A 364 -17.01 13.84 -15.63
N GLU A 365 -17.11 14.42 -14.44
CA GLU A 365 -16.58 15.75 -14.13
C GLU A 365 -15.05 15.83 -14.22
N LEU A 366 -14.33 14.75 -13.87
CA LEU A 366 -12.87 14.69 -13.98
C LEU A 366 -12.37 14.33 -15.40
N THR A 367 -13.24 13.90 -16.31
CA THR A 367 -12.87 13.59 -17.72
C THR A 367 -13.11 14.74 -18.70
N LEU A 368 -13.90 15.73 -18.28
CA LEU A 368 -14.12 16.99 -19.01
C LEU A 368 -12.95 17.94 -18.75
#